data_AF-A0A8C6VNG8-F1
#
_entry.id   AF-A0A8C6VNG8-F1
#
_cell.length_a   1.000
_cell.length_b   1.000
_cell.length_c   1.000
_cell.angle_alpha   90.00
_cell.angle_beta   90.00
_cell.angle_gamma   90.00
#
_symmetry.space_group_name_H-M   'P 1'
#
loop_
_entity.id
_entity.type
_entity.pdbx_description
1 polymer ?
#
loop_
_entity_poly.entity_id
_entity_poly.type
_entity_poly.pdbx_seq_one_letter_code
_entity_poly.pdbx_strand_id
1 'polypeptide(L)'
;MESFLAGCRAALQDHTQSGRAVHVVMGNEACDLDSTVSALVLAYFLAKTSPDSSTAFVPVLNIPRADFPLRTESTFLLLQQHIPEKVLVFRDEIDLAGLHKAGLLTLTLVDHHILPSKDSALEAAVVEVMDHRPLEWERPPPCRVTVELVGSCTTLVTERLLQARVPVLDGQIAALLYGTILLDCVNMAVEAGKATPRDARCVSRLESMFSELQPRNRVFDALQRAKFDVSGLTTEQMLRKDLKTLASKTATVAISAMYMSLQDFLHRPGLEQDLAAFCHQKGFGLLIAMAIFFGDHKKPFRQLAVYSPQAVFQEAACQALESSSNPSLGLSRLETPCPTIRAYQQGNTGASRKKLLPIVREFLHQWGRSTPTSPGMQPEISSHVPPARVDLQGAGSRDPSGAKDAPKAPRLGEEPAEEDTLMPPTPMNSLVDECPLHQGLPGVSPEAIFERVNRIATDRSLDGHSPEKKK
;
A
#
# COMPACT_ATOMS: atom_id res chain seq x y z
N MET A 1 16.21 4.36 20.66
CA MET A 1 15.42 3.37 19.88
C MET A 1 16.25 2.16 19.42
N GLU A 2 17.42 2.35 18.81
CA GLU A 2 18.18 1.30 18.10
C GLU A 2 18.44 0.02 18.92
N SER A 3 18.95 0.13 20.14
CA SER A 3 19.24 -1.04 21.00
C SER A 3 17.99 -1.88 21.31
N PHE A 4 16.82 -1.24 21.40
CA PHE A 4 15.56 -1.96 21.59
C PHE A 4 15.21 -2.78 20.33
N LEU A 5 15.23 -2.15 19.15
CA LEU A 5 14.96 -2.82 17.89
C LEU A 5 15.94 -3.98 17.62
N ALA A 6 17.23 -3.77 17.89
CA ALA A 6 18.25 -4.81 17.76
C ALA A 6 17.97 -6.04 18.64
N GLY A 7 17.34 -5.83 19.81
CA GLY A 7 16.95 -6.90 20.73
C GLY A 7 15.64 -7.61 20.37
N CYS A 8 14.77 -7.00 19.56
CA CYS A 8 13.42 -7.52 19.30
C CYS A 8 13.42 -8.94 18.72
N ARG A 9 14.33 -9.27 17.80
CA ARG A 9 14.40 -10.63 17.24
C ARG A 9 14.83 -11.68 18.26
N ALA A 10 15.83 -11.36 19.07
CA ALA A 10 16.30 -12.27 20.11
C ALA A 10 15.20 -12.48 21.16
N ALA A 11 14.52 -11.41 21.56
CA ALA A 11 13.37 -11.49 22.47
C ALA A 11 12.22 -12.31 21.87
N LEU A 12 11.90 -12.11 20.59
CA LEU A 12 10.88 -12.89 19.89
C LEU A 12 11.23 -14.39 19.87
N GLN A 13 12.47 -14.75 19.56
CA GLN A 13 12.93 -16.14 19.55
C GLN A 13 12.88 -16.76 20.94
N ASP A 14 13.43 -16.08 21.94
CA ASP A 14 13.45 -16.53 23.34
C ASP A 14 12.03 -16.74 23.90
N HIS A 15 11.13 -15.77 23.68
CA HIS A 15 9.76 -15.86 24.15
C HIS A 15 8.97 -16.96 23.43
N THR A 16 9.18 -17.13 22.12
CA THR A 16 8.56 -18.22 21.35
C THR A 16 9.00 -19.58 21.88
N GLN A 17 10.30 -19.76 22.15
CA GLN A 17 10.85 -21.02 22.67
C GLN A 17 10.44 -21.29 24.12
N SER A 18 10.33 -20.25 24.93
CA SER A 18 9.99 -20.33 26.35
C SER A 18 8.48 -20.30 26.63
N GLY A 19 7.64 -20.22 25.60
CA GLY A 19 6.18 -20.16 25.76
C GLY A 19 5.70 -18.91 26.49
N ARG A 20 6.34 -17.76 26.25
CA ARG A 20 6.04 -16.47 26.90
C ARG A 20 5.29 -15.53 25.96
N ALA A 21 4.57 -14.60 26.56
CA ALA A 21 3.74 -13.65 25.81
C ALA A 21 4.57 -12.74 24.90
N VAL A 22 4.01 -12.48 23.72
CA VAL A 22 4.53 -11.56 22.71
C VAL A 22 3.43 -10.58 22.35
N HIS A 23 3.72 -9.30 22.49
CA HIS A 23 2.85 -8.22 22.05
C HIS A 23 3.42 -7.60 20.78
N VAL A 24 2.67 -7.71 19.69
CA VAL A 24 3.07 -7.17 18.39
C VAL A 24 2.34 -5.86 18.11
N VAL A 25 3.10 -4.83 17.73
CA VAL A 25 2.54 -3.60 17.17
C VAL A 25 2.75 -3.63 15.67
N MET A 26 1.66 -3.50 14.91
CA MET A 26 1.68 -3.72 13.47
C MET A 26 0.92 -2.63 12.74
N GLY A 27 1.55 -2.10 11.69
CA GLY A 27 0.94 -1.19 10.72
C GLY A 27 0.13 -1.92 9.65
N ASN A 28 -0.45 -1.17 8.71
CA ASN A 28 -1.16 -1.76 7.60
C ASN A 28 -0.18 -2.38 6.56
N GLU A 29 -0.72 -3.12 5.61
CA GLU A 29 0.03 -3.81 4.53
C GLU A 29 0.70 -2.87 3.51
N ALA A 30 0.32 -1.59 3.49
CA ALA A 30 1.09 -0.61 2.74
C ALA A 30 2.49 -0.51 3.30
N CYS A 31 2.60 -0.58 4.63
CA CYS A 31 3.81 -0.31 5.38
C CYS A 31 4.47 0.99 4.88
N ASP A 32 3.67 2.03 4.71
CA ASP A 32 4.14 3.36 4.40
C ASP A 32 4.86 3.96 5.62
N LEU A 33 5.28 5.23 5.50
CA LEU A 33 6.03 5.88 6.58
C LEU A 33 5.22 5.97 7.87
N ASP A 34 3.91 6.24 7.79
CA ASP A 34 3.02 6.36 8.94
C ASP A 34 2.90 5.05 9.71
N SER A 35 2.54 3.98 9.02
CA SER A 35 2.51 2.62 9.57
C SER A 35 3.86 2.20 10.16
N THR A 36 4.96 2.51 9.47
CA THR A 36 6.33 2.15 9.89
C THR A 36 6.69 2.85 11.20
N VAL A 37 6.59 4.18 11.24
CA VAL A 37 7.01 4.97 12.41
C VAL A 37 6.05 4.76 13.58
N SER A 38 4.74 4.70 13.34
CA SER A 38 3.76 4.40 14.37
C SER A 38 4.04 3.07 15.05
N ALA A 39 4.33 2.01 14.29
CA ALA A 39 4.62 0.70 14.87
C ALA A 39 5.92 0.69 15.68
N LEU A 40 7.01 1.20 15.12
CA LEU A 40 8.32 1.24 15.77
C LEU A 40 8.28 2.05 17.07
N VAL A 41 7.72 3.26 17.02
CA VAL A 41 7.69 4.17 18.17
C VAL A 41 6.73 3.67 19.24
N LEU A 42 5.55 3.17 18.87
CA LEU A 42 4.60 2.68 19.85
C LEU A 42 5.09 1.39 20.54
N ALA A 43 5.70 0.45 19.81
CA ALA A 43 6.28 -0.75 20.43
C ALA A 43 7.38 -0.41 21.44
N TYR A 44 8.27 0.54 21.09
CA TYR A 44 9.30 1.03 22.00
C TYR A 44 8.69 1.69 23.24
N PHE A 45 7.68 2.53 23.03
CA PHE A 45 6.97 3.18 24.12
C PHE A 45 6.38 2.15 25.09
N LEU A 46 5.62 1.18 24.56
CA LEU A 46 5.01 0.12 25.36
C LEU A 46 6.06 -0.69 26.12
N ALA A 47 7.17 -1.05 25.48
CA ALA A 47 8.29 -1.75 26.13
C ALA A 47 8.89 -0.98 27.31
N LYS A 48 8.89 0.35 27.26
CA LYS A 48 9.45 1.22 28.30
C LYS A 48 8.47 1.55 29.42
N THR A 49 7.18 1.53 29.13
CA THR A 49 6.15 1.95 30.10
C THR A 49 5.34 0.80 30.67
N SER A 50 5.41 -0.40 30.06
CA SER A 50 4.70 -1.57 30.57
C SER A 50 5.22 -1.93 31.96
N PRO A 51 4.32 -2.12 32.95
CA PRO A 51 4.71 -2.68 34.24
C PRO A 51 5.02 -4.18 34.13
N ASP A 52 4.53 -4.83 33.07
CA ASP A 52 4.80 -6.24 32.79
C ASP A 52 6.14 -6.39 32.07
N SER A 53 7.11 -6.98 32.77
CA SER A 53 8.43 -7.36 32.24
C SER A 53 8.44 -8.75 31.62
N SER A 54 7.32 -9.47 31.67
CA SER A 54 7.21 -10.85 31.19
C SER A 54 6.89 -10.95 29.69
N THR A 55 6.40 -9.87 29.08
CA THR A 55 6.00 -9.77 27.67
C THR A 55 7.07 -9.10 26.79
N ALA A 56 7.32 -9.67 25.61
CA ALA A 56 8.15 -9.03 24.59
C ALA A 56 7.30 -8.12 23.70
N PHE A 57 7.68 -6.84 23.58
CA PHE A 57 7.04 -5.89 22.68
C PHE A 57 7.84 -5.81 21.38
N VAL A 58 7.21 -6.14 20.26
CA VAL A 58 7.88 -6.28 18.95
C VAL A 58 7.13 -5.46 17.90
N PRO A 59 7.74 -4.43 17.30
CA PRO A 59 7.17 -3.81 16.11
C PRO A 59 7.36 -4.73 14.91
N VAL A 60 6.30 -4.96 14.14
CA VAL A 60 6.36 -5.75 12.91
C VAL A 60 5.92 -4.89 11.73
N LEU A 61 6.80 -4.77 10.74
CA LEU A 61 6.48 -4.15 9.46
C LEU A 61 5.69 -5.15 8.61
N ASN A 62 4.45 -4.80 8.25
CA ASN A 62 3.47 -5.73 7.68
C ASN A 62 3.66 -5.99 6.17
N ILE A 63 4.92 -6.22 5.77
CA ILE A 63 5.34 -6.59 4.42
C ILE A 63 6.47 -7.62 4.52
N PRO A 64 6.75 -8.39 3.45
CA PRO A 64 7.97 -9.18 3.38
C PRO A 64 9.21 -8.29 3.44
N ARG A 65 10.32 -8.77 4.03
CA ARG A 65 11.59 -8.02 4.05
C ARG A 65 12.02 -7.53 2.66
N ALA A 66 11.85 -8.38 1.64
CA ALA A 66 12.25 -8.07 0.27
C ALA A 66 11.54 -6.84 -0.32
N ASP A 67 10.44 -6.39 0.29
CA ASP A 67 9.60 -5.29 -0.19
C ASP A 67 9.94 -3.98 0.51
N PHE A 68 10.73 -4.01 1.59
CA PHE A 68 11.12 -2.81 2.33
C PHE A 68 11.88 -1.78 1.49
N PRO A 69 12.80 -2.16 0.58
CA PRO A 69 13.45 -1.20 -0.32
C PRO A 69 12.46 -0.36 -1.14
N LEU A 70 11.24 -0.86 -1.38
CA LEU A 70 10.20 -0.14 -2.13
C LEU A 70 9.62 1.05 -1.35
N ARG A 71 9.82 1.10 -0.04
CA ARG A 71 9.40 2.18 0.87
C ARG A 71 10.54 3.16 1.03
N THR A 72 10.82 3.86 -0.05
CA THR A 72 12.03 4.68 -0.23
C THR A 72 12.08 5.85 0.75
N GLU A 73 10.93 6.40 1.14
CA GLU A 73 10.80 7.38 2.22
C GLU A 73 11.12 6.80 3.61
N SER A 74 10.67 5.57 3.90
CA SER A 74 10.94 4.87 5.15
C SER A 74 12.41 4.50 5.27
N THR A 75 12.98 3.88 4.23
CA THR A 75 14.41 3.55 4.17
C THR A 75 15.28 4.81 4.33
N PHE A 76 14.93 5.90 3.66
CA PHE A 76 15.62 7.18 3.79
C PHE A 76 15.57 7.72 5.22
N LEU A 77 14.38 7.83 5.81
CA LEU A 77 14.24 8.41 7.15
C LEU A 77 14.94 7.56 8.21
N LEU A 78 14.76 6.24 8.17
CA LEU A 78 15.41 5.34 9.12
C LEU A 78 16.94 5.40 9.00
N LEU A 79 17.48 5.47 7.78
CA LEU A 79 18.92 5.64 7.57
C LEU A 79 19.44 6.96 8.12
N GLN A 80 18.74 8.07 7.89
CA GLN A 80 19.07 9.39 8.46
C GLN A 80 19.06 9.36 9.99
N GLN A 81 18.19 8.56 10.59
CA GLN A 81 18.09 8.36 12.03
C GLN A 81 18.97 7.21 12.54
N HIS A 82 19.89 6.68 11.75
CA HIS A 82 20.81 5.59 12.13
C HIS A 82 20.11 4.31 12.61
N ILE A 83 18.94 3.98 12.04
CA ILE A 83 18.24 2.72 12.27
C ILE A 83 18.50 1.80 11.08
N PRO A 84 19.40 0.81 11.21
CA PRO A 84 19.73 -0.08 10.09
C PRO A 84 18.61 -1.09 9.82
N GLU A 85 18.34 -1.41 8.55
CA GLU A 85 17.27 -2.34 8.15
C GLU A 85 17.34 -3.71 8.86
N LYS A 86 18.56 -4.19 9.15
CA LYS A 86 18.79 -5.50 9.80
C LYS A 86 18.12 -5.62 11.17
N VAL A 87 17.88 -4.52 11.88
CA VAL A 87 17.23 -4.54 13.21
C VAL A 87 15.71 -4.52 13.15
N LEU A 88 15.13 -4.38 11.96
CA LEU A 88 13.67 -4.39 11.77
C LEU A 88 13.15 -5.83 11.65
N VAL A 89 11.93 -6.06 12.13
CA VAL A 89 11.22 -7.35 12.02
C VAL A 89 10.09 -7.20 11.00
N PHE A 90 10.02 -8.14 10.07
CA PHE A 90 9.05 -8.15 8.97
C PHE A 90 8.02 -9.25 9.12
N ARG A 91 6.94 -9.14 8.35
CA ARG A 91 5.80 -10.06 8.41
C ARG A 91 6.18 -11.52 8.13
N ASP A 92 7.12 -11.74 7.24
CA ASP A 92 7.64 -13.04 6.83
C ASP A 92 8.67 -13.65 7.82
N GLU A 93 8.99 -12.94 8.90
CA GLU A 93 9.97 -13.35 9.90
C GLU A 93 9.33 -13.74 11.25
N ILE A 94 7.99 -13.69 11.34
CA ILE A 94 7.23 -13.99 12.54
C ILE A 94 5.97 -14.80 12.23
N ASP A 95 5.80 -15.94 12.92
CA ASP A 95 4.62 -16.77 12.83
C ASP A 95 3.49 -16.28 13.76
N LEU A 96 2.78 -15.22 13.34
CA LEU A 96 1.65 -14.70 14.12
C LEU A 96 0.54 -15.74 14.32
N ALA A 97 0.29 -16.59 13.31
CA ALA A 97 -0.76 -17.60 13.41
C ALA A 97 -0.40 -18.66 14.46
N GLY A 98 0.86 -19.11 14.49
CA GLY A 98 1.38 -20.01 15.51
C GLY A 98 1.33 -19.40 16.91
N LEU A 99 1.78 -18.16 17.08
CA LEU A 99 1.73 -17.45 18.36
C LEU A 99 0.29 -17.26 18.86
N HIS A 100 -0.64 -16.94 17.97
CA HIS A 100 -2.06 -16.83 18.29
C HIS A 100 -2.65 -18.17 18.73
N LYS A 101 -2.40 -19.24 17.97
CA LYS A 101 -2.85 -20.60 18.31
C LYS A 101 -2.30 -21.09 19.64
N ALA A 102 -1.10 -20.67 20.01
CA ALA A 102 -0.47 -20.98 21.30
C ALA A 102 -1.01 -20.11 22.46
N GLY A 103 -1.88 -19.13 22.20
CA GLY A 103 -2.38 -18.19 23.21
C GLY A 103 -1.32 -17.19 23.72
N LEU A 104 -0.24 -16.99 22.96
CA LEU A 104 0.90 -16.14 23.33
C LEU A 104 0.86 -14.76 22.69
N LEU A 105 -0.01 -14.54 21.70
CA LEU A 105 -0.06 -13.30 20.93
C LEU A 105 -1.08 -12.31 21.48
N THR A 106 -0.66 -11.05 21.60
CA THR A 106 -1.56 -9.89 21.58
C THR A 106 -1.13 -8.90 20.49
N LEU A 107 -2.08 -8.14 19.96
CA LEU A 107 -1.87 -7.22 18.85
C LEU A 107 -2.35 -5.80 19.17
N THR A 108 -1.51 -4.83 18.83
CA THR A 108 -1.93 -3.44 18.65
C THR A 108 -1.83 -3.08 17.17
N LEU A 109 -2.96 -2.68 16.58
CA LEU A 109 -3.00 -2.19 15.20
C LEU A 109 -2.79 -0.68 15.21
N VAL A 110 -1.87 -0.22 14.37
CA VAL A 110 -1.65 1.21 14.10
C VAL A 110 -1.89 1.49 12.63
N ASP A 111 -2.43 2.67 12.32
CA ASP A 111 -2.69 3.12 10.94
C ASP A 111 -3.61 2.14 10.16
N HIS A 112 -4.32 1.28 10.91
CA HIS A 112 -5.47 0.54 10.46
C HIS A 112 -6.31 -0.05 11.59
N HIS A 113 -7.55 -0.40 11.26
CA HIS A 113 -8.53 -0.99 12.17
C HIS A 113 -9.18 -2.28 11.63
N ILE A 114 -8.81 -2.73 10.43
CA ILE A 114 -9.34 -3.93 9.77
C ILE A 114 -8.17 -4.78 9.27
N LEU A 115 -8.10 -6.02 9.73
CA LEU A 115 -7.14 -7.00 9.22
C LEU A 115 -7.60 -7.54 7.86
N PRO A 116 -6.69 -7.85 6.93
CA PRO A 116 -7.07 -8.50 5.68
C PRO A 116 -7.64 -9.89 5.97
N SER A 117 -8.49 -10.42 5.08
CA SER A 117 -9.22 -11.68 5.32
C SER A 117 -8.34 -12.87 5.69
N LYS A 118 -7.11 -12.94 5.14
CA LYS A 118 -6.09 -13.96 5.47
C LYS A 118 -5.67 -13.95 6.95
N ASP A 119 -5.83 -12.81 7.61
CA ASP A 119 -5.45 -12.56 9.01
C ASP A 119 -6.67 -12.43 9.93
N SER A 120 -7.88 -12.70 9.45
CA SER A 120 -9.14 -12.62 10.21
C SER A 120 -9.09 -13.38 11.55
N ALA A 121 -8.42 -14.53 11.60
CA ALA A 121 -8.26 -15.30 12.84
C ALA A 121 -7.51 -14.51 13.94
N LEU A 122 -6.64 -13.57 13.57
CA LEU A 122 -5.87 -12.76 14.50
C LEU A 122 -6.69 -11.64 15.15
N GLU A 123 -7.91 -11.35 14.68
CA GLU A 123 -8.79 -10.33 15.27
C GLU A 123 -9.01 -10.57 16.77
N ALA A 124 -9.11 -11.84 17.19
CA ALA A 124 -9.26 -12.23 18.59
C ALA A 124 -8.04 -11.88 19.46
N ALA A 125 -6.87 -11.64 18.87
CA ALA A 125 -5.66 -11.20 19.58
C ALA A 125 -5.54 -9.67 19.66
N VAL A 126 -6.39 -8.89 18.97
CA VAL A 126 -6.31 -7.43 18.94
C VAL A 126 -6.79 -6.84 20.26
N VAL A 127 -5.87 -6.21 20.99
CA VAL A 127 -6.13 -5.56 22.29
C VAL A 127 -6.20 -4.04 22.19
N GLU A 128 -5.63 -3.46 21.14
CA GLU A 128 -5.70 -2.01 20.89
C GLU A 128 -5.67 -1.67 19.40
N VAL A 129 -6.37 -0.60 19.03
CA VAL A 129 -6.38 0.00 17.69
C VAL A 129 -6.12 1.50 17.81
N MET A 130 -5.16 2.01 17.05
CA MET A 130 -4.93 3.43 16.82
C MET A 130 -4.98 3.71 15.32
N ASP A 131 -6.00 4.39 14.84
CA ASP A 131 -6.19 4.67 13.41
C ASP A 131 -6.67 6.11 13.22
N HIS A 132 -6.47 6.67 12.03
CA HIS A 132 -6.92 8.02 11.69
C HIS A 132 -7.94 8.05 10.55
N ARG A 133 -8.38 6.87 10.09
CA ARG A 133 -9.35 6.69 9.01
C ARG A 133 -10.78 6.56 9.58
N PRO A 134 -11.81 6.87 8.78
CA PRO A 134 -13.20 6.64 9.17
C PRO A 134 -13.42 5.18 9.59
N LEU A 135 -14.14 4.96 10.69
CA LEU A 135 -14.46 3.62 11.16
C LEU A 135 -15.49 2.96 10.24
N GLU A 136 -15.21 1.74 9.81
CA GLU A 136 -16.11 0.91 8.99
C GLU A 136 -16.70 -0.27 9.80
N TRP A 137 -16.74 -0.16 11.12
CA TRP A 137 -17.31 -1.21 11.96
C TRP A 137 -18.82 -1.09 12.10
N GLU A 138 -19.51 -2.21 11.89
CA GLU A 138 -20.91 -2.34 12.31
C GLU A 138 -21.05 -2.37 13.84
N ARG A 139 -20.05 -2.93 14.54
CA ARG A 139 -19.99 -3.00 16.01
C ARG A 139 -18.56 -2.76 16.49
N PRO A 140 -18.34 -1.97 17.57
CA PRO A 140 -17.00 -1.73 18.09
C PRO A 140 -16.35 -3.05 18.55
N PRO A 141 -15.05 -3.27 18.27
CA PRO A 141 -14.35 -4.44 18.75
C PRO A 141 -14.22 -4.40 20.28
N PRO A 142 -14.08 -5.56 20.94
CA PRO A 142 -13.89 -5.64 22.39
C PRO A 142 -12.45 -5.29 22.81
N CYS A 143 -11.92 -4.18 22.29
CA CYS A 143 -10.55 -3.75 22.52
C CYS A 143 -10.48 -2.22 22.72
N ARG A 144 -9.32 -1.69 23.11
CA ARG A 144 -9.14 -0.24 23.23
C ARG A 144 -9.06 0.38 21.84
N VAL A 145 -9.91 1.35 21.55
CA VAL A 145 -9.94 2.04 20.26
C VAL A 145 -9.61 3.52 20.45
N THR A 146 -8.64 4.02 19.69
CA THR A 146 -8.36 5.45 19.51
C THR A 146 -8.44 5.76 18.02
N VAL A 147 -9.59 6.24 17.55
CA VAL A 147 -9.76 6.62 16.15
C VAL A 147 -10.25 8.05 16.02
N GLU A 148 -9.48 8.84 15.29
CA GLU A 148 -9.61 10.29 15.22
C GLU A 148 -9.22 10.77 13.83
N LEU A 149 -10.03 11.63 13.20
CA LEU A 149 -9.73 12.16 11.87
C LEU A 149 -8.61 13.22 11.94
N VAL A 150 -7.37 12.76 12.04
CA VAL A 150 -6.13 13.55 11.98
C VAL A 150 -5.36 13.27 10.70
N GLY A 151 -4.37 14.10 10.36
CA GLY A 151 -3.64 13.95 9.11
C GLY A 151 -2.69 12.75 9.07
N SER A 152 -2.31 12.21 10.25
CA SER A 152 -1.41 11.06 10.38
C SER A 152 -1.71 10.25 11.66
N CYS A 153 -1.67 8.92 11.59
CA CYS A 153 -1.72 8.05 12.76
C CYS A 153 -0.57 8.35 13.74
N THR A 154 0.60 8.72 13.21
CA THR A 154 1.77 9.14 13.99
C THR A 154 1.47 10.34 14.89
N THR A 155 0.48 11.19 14.56
CA THR A 155 -0.01 12.24 15.47
C THR A 155 -0.61 11.65 16.73
N LEU A 156 -1.43 10.60 16.64
CA LEU A 156 -2.02 9.93 17.80
C LEU A 156 -0.97 9.24 18.67
N VAL A 157 0.02 8.61 18.02
CA VAL A 157 1.17 8.02 18.73
C VAL A 157 1.97 9.11 19.45
N THR A 158 2.24 10.24 18.78
CA THR A 158 2.95 11.39 19.38
C THR A 158 2.22 11.94 20.60
N GLU A 159 0.91 12.14 20.52
CA GLU A 159 0.10 12.60 21.65
C GLU A 159 0.18 11.63 22.84
N ARG A 160 0.15 10.32 22.59
CA ARG A 160 0.30 9.30 23.64
C ARG A 160 1.65 9.39 24.34
N LEU A 161 2.74 9.59 23.58
CA LEU A 161 4.08 9.77 24.15
C LEU A 161 4.20 11.08 24.94
N LEU A 162 3.61 12.18 24.45
CA LEU A 162 3.65 13.48 25.13
C LEU A 162 2.86 13.49 26.45
N GLN A 163 1.85 12.63 26.59
CA GLN A 163 1.07 12.47 27.82
C GLN A 163 1.73 11.53 28.84
N ALA A 164 2.78 10.80 28.44
CA ALA A 164 3.41 9.81 29.28
C ALA A 164 4.24 10.47 30.40
N ARG A 165 4.22 9.84 31.59
CA ARG A 165 5.07 10.26 32.72
C ARG A 165 6.53 9.82 32.58
N VAL A 166 6.76 8.76 31.80
CA VAL A 166 8.11 8.23 31.53
C VAL A 166 8.68 8.96 30.31
N PRO A 167 9.83 9.63 30.43
CA PRO A 167 10.45 10.31 29.29
C PRO A 167 11.00 9.26 28.32
N VAL A 168 10.26 9.01 27.25
CA VAL A 168 10.65 8.11 26.15
C VAL A 168 11.09 8.86 24.89
N LEU A 169 10.78 10.15 24.79
CA LEU A 169 11.15 10.98 23.65
C LEU A 169 12.62 11.39 23.74
N ASP A 170 13.38 11.07 22.70
CA ASP A 170 14.71 11.60 22.42
C ASP A 170 14.70 12.27 21.03
N GLY A 171 15.80 12.94 20.64
CA GLY A 171 15.89 13.62 19.34
C GLY A 171 15.69 12.69 18.14
N GLN A 172 16.09 11.42 18.26
CA GLN A 172 15.92 10.39 17.23
C GLN A 172 14.42 10.06 17.02
N ILE A 173 13.70 9.78 18.11
CA ILE A 173 12.26 9.50 18.06
C ILE A 173 11.48 10.74 17.63
N ALA A 174 11.87 11.92 18.13
CA ALA A 174 11.25 13.18 17.72
C ALA A 174 11.40 13.41 16.20
N ALA A 175 12.57 13.14 15.62
CA ALA A 175 12.78 13.27 14.18
C ALA A 175 11.94 12.28 13.35
N LEU A 176 11.77 11.05 13.83
CA LEU A 176 10.88 10.05 13.19
C LEU A 176 9.43 10.53 13.19
N LEU A 177 8.90 10.91 14.36
CA LEU A 177 7.53 11.39 14.52
C LEU A 177 7.29 12.66 13.69
N TYR A 178 8.20 13.63 13.80
CA TYR A 178 8.15 14.91 13.10
C TYR A 178 8.16 14.76 11.58
N GLY A 179 9.11 14.00 11.04
CA GLY A 179 9.23 13.81 9.59
C GLY A 179 7.99 13.14 8.99
N THR A 180 7.45 12.15 9.70
CA THR A 180 6.26 11.40 9.27
C THR A 180 5.01 12.28 9.23
N ILE A 181 4.73 13.00 10.33
CA ILE A 181 3.59 13.93 10.38
C ILE A 181 3.71 15.00 9.30
N LEU A 182 4.91 15.55 9.07
CA LEU A 182 5.12 16.52 7.99
C LEU A 182 4.86 15.93 6.60
N LEU A 183 5.24 14.68 6.34
CA LEU A 183 5.03 14.05 5.04
C LEU A 183 3.53 13.84 4.76
N ASP A 184 2.79 13.26 5.71
CA ASP A 184 1.37 12.91 5.50
C ASP A 184 0.46 14.13 5.48
N CYS A 185 0.79 15.14 6.29
CA CYS A 185 0.06 16.39 6.37
C CYS A 185 0.56 17.44 5.35
N VAL A 186 1.40 17.05 4.38
CA VAL A 186 1.91 17.92 3.29
C VAL A 186 2.50 19.21 3.85
N ASN A 187 3.37 19.09 4.86
CA ASN A 187 4.04 20.20 5.51
C ASN A 187 3.09 21.23 6.16
N MET A 188 1.92 20.79 6.63
CA MET A 188 0.86 21.65 7.16
C MET A 188 0.29 22.64 6.12
N ALA A 189 0.43 22.36 4.83
CA ALA A 189 -0.11 23.20 3.76
C ALA A 189 -1.66 23.25 3.83
N VAL A 190 -2.21 24.45 4.00
CA VAL A 190 -3.66 24.66 4.16
C VAL A 190 -4.41 24.23 2.90
N GLU A 191 -3.84 24.55 1.73
CA GLU A 191 -4.36 24.20 0.42
C GLU A 191 -4.44 22.69 0.16
N ALA A 192 -3.66 21.87 0.88
CA ALA A 192 -3.70 20.42 0.74
C ALA A 192 -4.86 19.78 1.52
N GLY A 193 -5.46 20.50 2.48
CA GLY A 193 -6.61 20.03 3.26
C GLY A 193 -6.39 18.80 4.12
N LYS A 194 -5.14 18.35 4.30
CA LYS A 194 -4.79 17.12 5.04
C LYS A 194 -4.51 17.32 6.53
N ALA A 195 -3.92 18.47 6.88
CA ALA A 195 -3.48 18.73 8.24
C ALA A 195 -4.63 19.20 9.13
N THR A 196 -4.60 18.79 10.39
CA THR A 196 -5.51 19.25 11.44
C THR A 196 -4.77 20.09 12.50
N PRO A 197 -5.49 20.82 13.36
CA PRO A 197 -4.88 21.52 14.48
C PRO A 197 -4.11 20.60 15.45
N ARG A 198 -4.42 19.30 15.50
CA ARG A 198 -3.69 18.32 16.34
C ARG A 198 -2.32 18.01 15.77
N ASP A 199 -2.24 17.81 14.46
CA ASP A 199 -0.97 17.59 13.75
C ASP A 199 -0.05 18.80 13.96
N ALA A 200 -0.57 20.01 13.75
CA ALA A 200 0.18 21.25 13.94
C ALA A 200 0.67 21.44 15.39
N ARG A 201 -0.13 21.03 16.39
CA ARG A 201 0.28 21.06 17.81
C ARG A 201 1.39 20.07 18.10
N CYS A 202 1.31 18.83 17.61
CA CYS A 202 2.36 17.84 17.79
C CYS A 202 3.68 18.30 17.18
N VAL A 203 3.65 18.78 15.94
CA VAL A 203 4.83 19.34 15.25
C VAL A 203 5.45 20.48 16.05
N SER A 204 4.64 21.46 16.46
CA SER A 204 5.14 22.62 17.22
C SER A 204 5.69 22.21 18.59
N ARG A 205 5.10 21.19 19.22
CA ARG A 205 5.58 20.67 20.50
C ARG A 205 6.93 19.98 20.35
N LEU A 206 7.10 19.14 19.33
CA LEU A 206 8.37 18.49 19.03
C LEU A 206 9.47 19.52 18.74
N GLU A 207 9.20 20.55 17.93
CA GLU A 207 10.13 21.66 17.66
C GLU A 207 10.55 22.41 18.92
N SER A 208 9.61 22.64 19.85
CA SER A 208 9.91 23.32 21.11
C SER A 208 10.78 22.49 22.07
N MET A 209 10.72 21.16 21.96
CA MET A 209 11.43 20.24 22.84
C MET A 209 12.81 19.86 22.29
N PHE A 210 12.98 19.86 20.96
CA PHE A 210 14.16 19.36 20.26
C PHE A 210 14.66 20.40 19.25
N SER A 211 15.54 21.28 19.71
CA SER A 211 16.11 22.39 18.91
C SER A 211 16.97 21.93 17.73
N GLU A 212 17.42 20.68 17.74
CA GLU A 212 18.21 20.04 16.69
C GLU A 212 17.38 19.60 15.47
N LEU A 213 16.05 19.58 15.58
CA LEU A 213 15.16 19.25 14.46
C LEU A 213 15.38 20.23 13.30
N GLN A 214 15.51 19.65 12.10
CA GLN A 214 15.70 20.44 10.89
C GLN A 214 14.42 21.21 10.53
N PRO A 215 14.51 22.35 9.83
CA PRO A 215 13.34 23.13 9.42
C PRO A 215 12.33 22.30 8.62
N ARG A 216 11.03 22.52 8.86
CA ARG A 216 9.92 21.75 8.26
C ARG A 216 10.07 21.52 6.76
N ASN A 217 10.31 22.59 5.99
CA ASN A 217 10.49 22.52 4.53
C ASN A 217 11.65 21.59 4.12
N ARG A 218 12.78 21.65 4.84
CA ARG A 218 13.95 20.82 4.52
C ARG A 218 13.64 19.34 4.73
N VAL A 219 12.95 19.01 5.82
CA VAL A 219 12.54 17.64 6.15
C VAL A 219 11.50 17.14 5.16
N PHE A 220 10.44 17.92 4.93
CA PHE A 220 9.38 17.59 3.99
C PHE A 220 9.93 17.39 2.57
N ASP A 221 10.71 18.34 2.04
CA ASP A 221 11.25 18.26 0.69
C ASP A 221 12.19 17.05 0.53
N ALA A 222 12.96 16.71 1.57
CA ALA A 222 13.84 15.53 1.54
C ALA A 222 13.04 14.22 1.50
N LEU A 223 12.02 14.08 2.35
CA LEU A 223 11.14 12.92 2.36
C LEU A 223 10.32 12.81 1.07
N GLN A 224 9.84 13.95 0.58
CA GLN A 224 9.06 14.01 -0.66
C GLN A 224 9.91 13.60 -1.87
N ARG A 225 11.19 13.99 -1.92
CA ARG A 225 12.15 13.49 -2.92
C ARG A 225 12.39 12.00 -2.74
N ALA A 226 12.70 11.54 -1.52
CA ALA A 226 12.97 10.14 -1.24
C ALA A 226 11.80 9.22 -1.64
N LYS A 227 10.55 9.64 -1.42
CA LYS A 227 9.33 8.90 -1.79
C LYS A 227 9.28 8.51 -3.28
N PHE A 228 9.83 9.36 -4.14
CA PHE A 228 9.86 9.17 -5.59
C PHE A 228 11.24 8.79 -6.13
N ASP A 229 12.26 8.73 -5.27
CA ASP A 229 13.60 8.33 -5.66
C ASP A 229 13.65 6.81 -5.86
N VAL A 230 13.78 6.40 -7.13
CA VAL A 230 13.90 5.00 -7.54
C VAL A 230 15.32 4.64 -7.95
N SER A 231 16.29 5.54 -7.78
CA SER A 231 17.67 5.35 -8.25
C SER A 231 18.38 4.16 -7.60
N GLY A 232 18.06 3.87 -6.34
CA GLY A 232 18.58 2.71 -5.59
C GLY A 232 17.86 1.38 -5.87
N LEU A 233 16.83 1.37 -6.73
CA LEU A 233 16.03 0.16 -6.98
C LEU A 233 16.52 -0.62 -8.20
N THR A 234 16.45 -1.95 -8.08
CA THR A 234 16.53 -2.84 -9.25
C THR A 234 15.33 -2.61 -10.18
N THR A 235 15.41 -3.10 -11.42
CA THR A 235 14.32 -2.97 -12.39
C THR A 235 13.04 -3.64 -11.87
N GLU A 236 13.18 -4.85 -11.31
CA GLU A 236 12.10 -5.60 -10.70
C GLU A 236 11.45 -4.84 -9.53
N GLN A 237 12.26 -4.30 -8.62
CA GLN A 237 11.76 -3.51 -7.48
C GLN A 237 11.02 -2.24 -7.94
N MET A 238 11.58 -1.52 -8.91
CA MET A 238 10.95 -0.33 -9.47
C MET A 238 9.58 -0.64 -10.06
N LEU A 239 9.47 -1.74 -10.83
CA LEU A 239 8.21 -2.18 -11.42
C LEU A 239 7.18 -2.56 -10.36
N ARG A 240 7.61 -3.12 -9.22
CA ARG A 240 6.74 -3.51 -8.10
C ARG A 240 6.29 -2.34 -7.23
N LYS A 241 7.08 -1.27 -7.13
CA LYS A 241 6.83 -0.15 -6.21
C LYS A 241 5.41 0.40 -6.33
N ASP A 242 4.93 0.62 -7.55
CA ASP A 242 3.54 1.03 -7.81
C ASP A 242 2.92 0.16 -8.92
N LEU A 243 2.72 -1.13 -8.60
CA LEU A 243 2.14 -2.13 -9.50
C LEU A 243 0.64 -2.34 -9.29
N LYS A 244 -0.10 -2.48 -10.39
CA LYS A 244 -1.44 -3.06 -10.41
C LYS A 244 -1.51 -4.24 -11.37
N THR A 245 -2.29 -5.24 -11.00
CA THR A 245 -2.50 -6.44 -11.79
C THR A 245 -3.98 -6.56 -12.17
N LEU A 246 -4.22 -7.07 -13.37
CA LEU A 246 -5.53 -7.48 -13.86
C LEU A 246 -5.41 -8.91 -14.36
N ALA A 247 -6.26 -9.80 -13.88
CA ALA A 247 -6.28 -11.20 -14.30
C ALA A 247 -7.57 -11.51 -15.06
N SER A 248 -7.47 -12.41 -16.04
CA SER A 248 -8.58 -13.13 -16.65
C SER A 248 -8.25 -14.62 -16.71
N LYS A 249 -9.18 -15.43 -17.22
CA LYS A 249 -8.96 -16.87 -17.43
C LYS A 249 -7.81 -17.17 -18.40
N THR A 250 -7.41 -16.20 -19.24
CA THR A 250 -6.44 -16.42 -20.32
C THR A 250 -5.10 -15.72 -20.11
N ALA A 251 -5.06 -14.59 -19.39
CA ALA A 251 -3.83 -13.86 -19.16
C ALA A 251 -3.88 -12.97 -17.91
N THR A 252 -2.70 -12.64 -17.39
CA THR A 252 -2.51 -11.62 -16.36
C THR A 252 -1.72 -10.45 -16.92
N VAL A 253 -2.20 -9.23 -16.70
CA VAL A 253 -1.58 -7.98 -17.14
C VAL A 253 -1.10 -7.20 -15.93
N ALA A 254 0.15 -6.74 -15.99
CA ALA A 254 0.76 -5.83 -15.05
C ALA A 254 0.75 -4.39 -15.59
N ILE A 255 0.39 -3.43 -14.76
CA ILE A 255 0.50 -2.00 -15.03
C ILE A 255 1.28 -1.35 -13.90
N SER A 256 2.51 -0.93 -14.19
CA SER A 256 3.42 -0.31 -13.22
C SER A 256 3.53 1.19 -13.48
N ALA A 257 3.48 2.01 -12.44
CA ALA A 257 3.86 3.42 -12.53
C ALA A 257 5.30 3.60 -12.02
N MET A 258 6.15 4.23 -12.84
CA MET A 258 7.58 4.40 -12.56
C MET A 258 7.93 5.88 -12.45
N TYR A 259 8.68 6.25 -11.42
CA TYR A 259 9.05 7.63 -11.11
C TYR A 259 10.42 8.00 -11.71
N MET A 260 10.58 7.76 -13.01
CA MET A 260 11.76 8.14 -13.79
C MET A 260 11.35 8.44 -15.24
N SER A 261 12.26 9.01 -16.03
CA SER A 261 12.01 9.20 -17.47
C SER A 261 11.95 7.86 -18.20
N LEU A 262 11.15 7.75 -19.27
CA LEU A 262 11.14 6.53 -20.07
C LEU A 262 12.50 6.30 -20.74
N GLN A 263 13.19 7.37 -21.11
CA GLN A 263 14.54 7.28 -21.69
C GLN A 263 15.49 6.57 -20.73
N ASP A 264 15.59 7.03 -19.49
CA ASP A 264 16.47 6.43 -18.49
C ASP A 264 16.08 4.97 -18.20
N PHE A 265 14.77 4.68 -18.18
CA PHE A 265 14.27 3.31 -18.03
C PHE A 265 14.73 2.41 -19.18
N LEU A 266 14.56 2.84 -20.43
CA LEU A 266 14.94 2.10 -21.64
C LEU A 266 16.46 1.87 -21.77
N HIS A 267 17.28 2.66 -21.08
CA HIS A 267 18.75 2.54 -21.07
C HIS A 267 19.28 1.74 -19.88
N ARG A 268 18.41 1.18 -19.03
CA ARG A 268 18.85 0.35 -17.90
C ARG A 268 19.60 -0.89 -18.42
N PRO A 269 20.77 -1.24 -17.85
CA PRO A 269 21.49 -2.43 -18.24
C PRO A 269 20.64 -3.68 -18.02
N GLY A 270 20.56 -4.55 -19.03
CA GLY A 270 19.83 -5.81 -18.93
C GLY A 270 18.29 -5.69 -18.91
N LEU A 271 17.74 -4.55 -19.35
CA LEU A 271 16.30 -4.28 -19.23
C LEU A 271 15.43 -5.39 -19.82
N GLU A 272 15.65 -5.80 -21.07
CA GLU A 272 14.79 -6.82 -21.73
C GLU A 272 14.85 -8.17 -20.98
N GLN A 273 16.02 -8.56 -20.44
CA GLN A 273 16.16 -9.75 -19.62
C GLN A 273 15.40 -9.60 -18.29
N ASP A 274 15.51 -8.44 -17.63
CA ASP A 274 14.79 -8.15 -16.40
C ASP A 274 13.26 -8.19 -16.61
N LEU A 275 12.75 -7.61 -17.71
CA LEU A 275 11.33 -7.64 -18.04
C LEU A 275 10.85 -9.06 -18.33
N ALA A 276 11.64 -9.84 -19.07
CA ALA A 276 11.33 -11.25 -19.35
C ALA A 276 11.29 -12.08 -18.06
N ALA A 277 12.30 -11.94 -17.20
CA ALA A 277 12.38 -12.64 -15.92
C ALA A 277 11.22 -12.24 -14.99
N PHE A 278 10.92 -10.95 -14.89
CA PHE A 278 9.82 -10.42 -14.08
C PHE A 278 8.46 -10.96 -14.54
N CYS A 279 8.17 -10.87 -15.85
CA CYS A 279 6.94 -11.40 -16.42
C CYS A 279 6.82 -12.92 -16.24
N HIS A 280 7.92 -13.67 -16.44
CA HIS A 280 7.93 -15.11 -16.25
C HIS A 280 7.68 -15.49 -14.78
N GLN A 281 8.42 -14.90 -13.83
CA GLN A 281 8.33 -15.21 -12.40
C GLN A 281 6.94 -14.89 -11.82
N LYS A 282 6.30 -13.82 -12.31
CA LYS A 282 4.99 -13.37 -11.82
C LYS A 282 3.81 -13.85 -12.67
N GLY A 283 4.06 -14.59 -13.76
CA GLY A 283 3.02 -15.08 -14.67
C GLY A 283 2.32 -13.97 -15.48
N PHE A 284 2.99 -12.84 -15.73
CA PHE A 284 2.42 -11.75 -16.52
C PHE A 284 2.57 -12.00 -18.02
N GLY A 285 1.44 -12.03 -18.72
CA GLY A 285 1.41 -12.06 -20.19
C GLY A 285 1.69 -10.70 -20.81
N LEU A 286 1.49 -9.60 -20.08
CA LEU A 286 1.74 -8.24 -20.57
C LEU A 286 2.18 -7.36 -19.40
N LEU A 287 3.15 -6.49 -19.66
CA LEU A 287 3.58 -5.43 -18.75
C LEU A 287 3.45 -4.07 -19.46
N ILE A 288 2.71 -3.16 -18.83
CA ILE A 288 2.62 -1.75 -19.22
C ILE A 288 3.33 -0.94 -18.13
N ALA A 289 4.50 -0.41 -18.46
CA ALA A 289 5.28 0.45 -17.60
C ALA A 289 5.01 1.92 -17.96
N MET A 290 4.45 2.67 -17.02
CA MET A 290 4.05 4.06 -17.17
C MET A 290 5.05 4.97 -16.47
N ALA A 291 5.92 5.60 -17.25
CA ALA A 291 6.87 6.58 -16.75
C ALA A 291 6.15 7.90 -16.42
N ILE A 292 6.42 8.45 -15.23
CA ILE A 292 6.04 9.79 -14.82
C ILE A 292 7.27 10.57 -14.37
N PHE A 293 7.44 11.77 -14.93
CA PHE A 293 8.46 12.72 -14.51
C PHE A 293 7.91 14.14 -14.61
N PHE A 294 8.54 15.08 -13.92
CA PHE A 294 8.11 16.47 -13.86
C PHE A 294 9.15 17.36 -14.54
N GLY A 295 8.73 18.14 -15.54
CA GLY A 295 9.61 19.14 -16.16
C GLY A 295 9.64 20.47 -15.40
N ASP A 296 10.27 21.49 -16.00
CA ASP A 296 10.58 22.80 -15.38
C ASP A 296 9.37 23.55 -14.80
N HIS A 297 8.16 23.27 -15.28
CA HIS A 297 6.91 23.88 -14.79
C HIS A 297 6.09 22.97 -13.86
N LYS A 298 6.68 21.89 -13.34
CA LYS A 298 6.00 20.89 -12.48
C LYS A 298 4.77 20.25 -13.15
N LYS A 299 4.65 20.36 -14.47
CA LYS A 299 3.66 19.63 -15.26
C LYS A 299 4.13 18.18 -15.39
N PRO A 300 3.25 17.20 -15.11
CA PRO A 300 3.61 15.80 -15.27
C PRO A 300 3.73 15.48 -16.75
N PHE A 301 4.83 14.82 -17.13
CA PHE A 301 4.97 14.13 -18.39
C PHE A 301 4.67 12.65 -18.16
N ARG A 302 3.99 12.04 -19.12
CA ARG A 302 3.64 10.62 -19.09
C ARG A 302 4.09 9.95 -20.37
N GLN A 303 4.69 8.79 -20.23
CA GLN A 303 5.15 7.96 -21.33
C GLN A 303 4.88 6.50 -20.98
N LEU A 304 4.72 5.64 -22.00
CA LEU A 304 4.42 4.22 -21.82
C LEU A 304 5.50 3.37 -22.48
N ALA A 305 5.88 2.29 -21.81
CA ALA A 305 6.54 1.13 -22.39
C ALA A 305 5.60 -0.08 -22.26
N VAL A 306 5.35 -0.78 -23.36
CA VAL A 306 4.54 -1.99 -23.40
C VAL A 306 5.44 -3.14 -23.78
N TYR A 307 5.51 -4.16 -22.92
CA TYR A 307 6.30 -5.37 -23.12
C TYR A 307 5.41 -6.60 -22.97
N SER A 308 5.59 -7.60 -23.85
CA SER A 308 5.00 -8.92 -23.69
C SER A 308 5.97 -9.99 -24.19
N PRO A 309 6.04 -11.16 -23.55
CA PRO A 309 6.69 -12.33 -24.14
C PRO A 309 5.98 -12.81 -25.43
N GLN A 310 4.74 -12.40 -25.69
CA GLN A 310 3.96 -12.77 -26.87
C GLN A 310 3.71 -11.54 -27.77
N ALA A 311 4.38 -11.48 -28.92
CA ALA A 311 4.30 -10.34 -29.83
C ALA A 311 2.86 -9.99 -30.25
N VAL A 312 2.02 -11.00 -30.51
CA VAL A 312 0.61 -10.81 -30.88
C VAL A 312 -0.19 -10.15 -29.75
N PHE A 313 0.09 -10.52 -28.49
CA PHE A 313 -0.61 -9.95 -27.35
C PHE A 313 -0.15 -8.51 -27.06
N GLN A 314 1.14 -8.22 -27.24
CA GLN A 314 1.65 -6.83 -27.21
C GLN A 314 0.96 -5.98 -28.27
N GLU A 315 0.91 -6.45 -29.52
CA GLU A 315 0.35 -5.70 -30.64
C GLU A 315 -1.14 -5.38 -30.42
N ALA A 316 -1.93 -6.38 -30.00
CA ALA A 316 -3.34 -6.18 -29.70
C ALA A 316 -3.56 -5.21 -28.53
N ALA A 317 -2.74 -5.30 -27.48
CA ALA A 317 -2.81 -4.36 -26.35
C ALA A 317 -2.45 -2.93 -26.78
N CYS A 318 -1.42 -2.77 -27.61
CA CYS A 318 -1.02 -1.48 -28.16
C CYS A 318 -2.15 -0.86 -28.99
N GLN A 319 -2.78 -1.64 -29.86
CA GLN A 319 -3.94 -1.20 -30.65
C GLN A 319 -5.08 -0.72 -29.75
N ALA A 320 -5.42 -1.47 -28.70
CA ALA A 320 -6.48 -1.09 -27.76
C ALA A 320 -6.16 0.22 -27.02
N LEU A 321 -4.90 0.42 -26.61
CA LEU A 321 -4.45 1.66 -25.98
C LEU A 321 -4.50 2.86 -26.93
N GLU A 322 -4.08 2.66 -28.19
CA GLU A 322 -4.09 3.68 -29.25
C GLU A 322 -5.52 4.07 -29.64
N SER A 323 -6.45 3.10 -29.71
CA SER A 323 -7.84 3.31 -30.10
C SER A 323 -8.74 3.83 -28.97
N SER A 324 -8.25 3.89 -27.73
CA SER A 324 -9.05 4.34 -26.60
C SER A 324 -9.56 5.77 -26.81
N SER A 325 -10.86 5.98 -26.59
CA SER A 325 -11.52 7.30 -26.67
C SER A 325 -12.04 7.79 -25.32
N ASN A 326 -12.11 6.93 -24.30
CA ASN A 326 -12.64 7.27 -22.97
C ASN A 326 -11.77 6.71 -21.82
N PRO A 327 -10.73 7.45 -21.37
CA PRO A 327 -10.23 8.67 -22.01
C PRO A 327 -9.36 8.33 -23.22
N SER A 328 -9.30 9.26 -24.18
CA SER A 328 -8.23 9.22 -25.17
C SER A 328 -6.88 9.50 -24.50
N LEU A 329 -5.89 8.65 -24.80
CA LEU A 329 -4.55 8.75 -24.25
C LEU A 329 -3.65 9.69 -25.08
N GLY A 330 -4.00 9.94 -26.34
CA GLY A 330 -3.21 10.75 -27.27
C GLY A 330 -1.81 10.17 -27.48
N LEU A 331 -1.71 8.86 -27.72
CA LEU A 331 -0.43 8.17 -27.85
C LEU A 331 0.25 8.52 -29.18
N SER A 332 1.53 8.86 -29.11
CA SER A 332 2.41 8.98 -30.27
C SER A 332 3.63 8.08 -30.07
N ARG A 333 3.97 7.30 -31.09
CA ARG A 333 5.02 6.28 -31.01
C ARG A 333 6.39 6.93 -30.83
N LEU A 334 7.20 6.36 -29.95
CA LEU A 334 8.60 6.73 -29.74
C LEU A 334 9.53 5.65 -30.27
N GLU A 335 10.73 6.08 -30.65
CA GLU A 335 11.84 5.15 -30.90
C GLU A 335 12.32 4.54 -29.58
N THR A 336 12.80 3.30 -29.66
CA THR A 336 13.27 2.54 -28.50
C THR A 336 14.53 1.76 -28.87
N PRO A 337 15.55 1.75 -28.01
CA PRO A 337 16.72 0.88 -28.20
C PRO A 337 16.41 -0.59 -27.94
N CYS A 338 15.27 -0.89 -27.29
CA CYS A 338 14.82 -2.24 -26.96
C CYS A 338 13.78 -2.72 -27.98
N PRO A 339 14.10 -3.66 -28.89
CA PRO A 339 13.20 -4.09 -29.96
C PRO A 339 11.94 -4.82 -29.47
N THR A 340 11.98 -5.44 -28.28
CA THR A 340 10.82 -6.14 -27.71
C THR A 340 9.84 -5.21 -27.00
N ILE A 341 10.13 -3.91 -26.92
CA ILE A 341 9.31 -2.91 -26.21
C ILE A 341 8.60 -2.01 -27.21
N ARG A 342 7.36 -1.63 -26.92
CA ARG A 342 6.65 -0.55 -27.63
C ARG A 342 6.57 0.69 -26.76
N ALA A 343 7.14 1.79 -27.24
CA ALA A 343 7.26 3.03 -26.49
C ALA A 343 6.31 4.12 -27.03
N TYR A 344 5.73 4.91 -26.13
CA TYR A 344 4.81 5.99 -26.47
C TYR A 344 5.04 7.25 -25.63
N GLN A 345 4.92 8.40 -26.28
CA GLN A 345 4.60 9.65 -25.62
C GLN A 345 3.09 9.73 -25.42
N GLN A 346 2.65 10.02 -24.20
CA GLN A 346 1.24 10.16 -23.86
C GLN A 346 0.86 11.64 -23.87
N GLY A 347 0.03 12.05 -24.82
CA GLY A 347 -0.44 13.44 -24.95
C GLY A 347 -1.40 13.85 -23.84
N ASN A 348 -2.31 12.95 -23.43
CA ASN A 348 -3.19 13.20 -22.29
C ASN A 348 -2.46 12.92 -20.97
N THR A 349 -1.71 13.89 -20.46
CA THR A 349 -0.94 13.75 -19.21
C THR A 349 -1.81 13.66 -17.95
N GLY A 350 -3.12 13.93 -18.04
CA GLY A 350 -4.08 13.70 -16.95
C GLY A 350 -4.51 12.24 -16.80
N ALA A 351 -4.35 11.41 -17.85
CA ALA A 351 -4.72 10.00 -17.80
C ALA A 351 -3.68 9.17 -17.04
N SER A 352 -3.81 9.04 -15.72
CA SER A 352 -2.93 8.21 -14.87
C SER A 352 -3.18 6.70 -15.03
N ARG A 353 -2.41 5.86 -14.34
CA ARG A 353 -2.67 4.40 -14.24
C ARG A 353 -4.13 4.07 -13.93
N LYS A 354 -4.79 4.87 -13.08
CA LYS A 354 -6.22 4.69 -12.74
C LYS A 354 -7.12 4.78 -13.99
N LYS A 355 -6.74 5.60 -14.97
CA LYS A 355 -7.45 5.74 -16.26
C LYS A 355 -7.02 4.69 -17.28
N LEU A 356 -5.80 4.15 -17.19
CA LEU A 356 -5.36 3.01 -18.02
C LEU A 356 -6.06 1.70 -17.60
N LEU A 357 -6.27 1.48 -16.31
CA LEU A 357 -6.88 0.25 -15.78
C LEU A 357 -8.20 -0.16 -16.49
N PRO A 358 -9.22 0.71 -16.65
CA PRO A 358 -10.44 0.32 -17.34
C PRO A 358 -10.22 -0.02 -18.82
N ILE A 359 -9.30 0.67 -19.52
CA ILE A 359 -8.96 0.39 -20.93
C ILE A 359 -8.37 -1.02 -21.05
N VAL A 360 -7.38 -1.32 -20.20
CA VAL A 360 -6.70 -2.63 -20.18
C VAL A 360 -7.64 -3.74 -19.73
N ARG A 361 -8.55 -3.45 -18.80
CA ARG A 361 -9.58 -4.39 -18.36
C ARG A 361 -10.49 -4.77 -19.53
N GLU A 362 -11.01 -3.79 -20.26
CA GLU A 362 -11.87 -4.03 -21.43
C GLU A 362 -11.13 -4.84 -22.50
N PHE A 363 -9.89 -4.46 -22.83
CA PHE A 363 -9.01 -5.23 -23.72
C PHE A 363 -8.89 -6.70 -23.28
N LEU A 364 -8.61 -6.94 -21.99
CA LEU A 364 -8.42 -8.29 -21.47
C LEU A 364 -9.72 -9.14 -21.53
N HIS A 365 -10.88 -8.51 -21.35
CA HIS A 365 -12.18 -9.17 -21.54
C HIS A 365 -12.42 -9.57 -23.00
N GLN A 366 -12.09 -8.69 -23.94
CA GLN A 366 -12.24 -8.97 -25.38
C GLN A 366 -11.26 -10.07 -25.83
N TRP A 367 -10.00 -10.00 -25.38
CA TRP A 367 -8.97 -10.99 -25.69
C TRP A 367 -9.41 -12.41 -25.29
N GLY A 368 -9.97 -12.58 -24.09
CA GLY A 368 -10.45 -13.87 -23.61
C GLY A 368 -11.63 -14.46 -24.40
N ARG A 369 -12.38 -13.64 -25.15
CA ARG A 369 -13.46 -14.11 -26.05
C ARG A 369 -12.94 -14.51 -27.43
N SER A 370 -11.84 -13.91 -27.88
CA SER A 370 -11.28 -14.09 -29.22
C SER A 370 -10.27 -15.23 -29.32
N THR A 371 -9.65 -15.64 -28.22
CA THR A 371 -8.79 -16.83 -28.19
C THR A 371 -9.65 -18.09 -28.05
N PRO A 372 -9.70 -19.00 -29.05
CA PRO A 372 -10.39 -20.27 -28.87
C PRO A 372 -9.71 -21.05 -27.74
N THR A 373 -10.48 -21.42 -26.72
CA THR A 373 -10.10 -22.49 -25.81
C THR A 373 -9.72 -23.70 -26.68
N SER A 374 -8.50 -24.22 -26.51
CA SER A 374 -8.14 -25.51 -27.12
C SER A 374 -9.22 -26.52 -26.75
N PRO A 375 -9.76 -27.32 -27.68
CA PRO A 375 -10.75 -28.31 -27.34
C PRO A 375 -10.11 -29.26 -26.34
N GLY A 376 -10.66 -29.29 -25.13
CA GLY A 376 -10.28 -30.28 -24.14
C GLY A 376 -10.39 -31.65 -24.79
N MET A 377 -9.34 -32.44 -24.70
CA MET A 377 -9.44 -33.88 -24.92
C MET A 377 -10.46 -34.41 -23.92
N GLN A 378 -11.71 -34.57 -24.37
CA GLN A 378 -12.64 -35.46 -23.73
C GLN A 378 -12.07 -36.87 -23.91
N PRO A 379 -11.97 -37.68 -22.84
CA PRO A 379 -11.66 -39.09 -23.01
C PRO A 379 -12.86 -39.74 -23.72
N GLU A 380 -12.66 -40.20 -24.95
CA GLU A 380 -13.59 -41.08 -25.62
C GLU A 380 -13.72 -42.37 -24.81
N ILE A 381 -14.89 -42.56 -24.18
CA ILE A 381 -15.30 -43.88 -23.70
C ILE A 381 -16.04 -44.52 -24.87
N SER A 382 -15.30 -45.30 -25.66
CA SER A 382 -15.89 -46.28 -26.57
C SER A 382 -15.54 -47.69 -26.10
N SER A 383 -16.60 -48.48 -26.02
CA SER A 383 -16.74 -49.86 -25.61
C SER A 383 -15.72 -50.83 -26.23
N HIS A 384 -15.18 -51.76 -25.43
CA HIS A 384 -15.18 -53.22 -25.67
C HIS A 384 -14.11 -53.95 -24.83
N VAL A 385 -14.50 -54.82 -23.89
CA VAL A 385 -13.83 -56.10 -23.58
C VAL A 385 -14.84 -57.07 -22.88
N PRO A 386 -14.62 -58.40 -22.80
CA PRO A 386 -15.52 -59.45 -23.30
C PRO A 386 -16.17 -60.31 -22.18
N PRO A 387 -16.96 -61.36 -22.48
CA PRO A 387 -17.79 -62.03 -21.48
C PRO A 387 -17.14 -63.31 -20.92
N ALA A 388 -17.43 -63.61 -19.64
CA ALA A 388 -17.55 -64.96 -19.05
C ALA A 388 -17.64 -64.82 -17.51
N ARG A 389 -18.43 -65.56 -16.72
CA ARG A 389 -19.52 -66.52 -16.92
C ARG A 389 -19.96 -66.97 -15.50
N VAL A 390 -21.22 -67.42 -15.37
CA VAL A 390 -21.78 -68.38 -14.38
C VAL A 390 -22.30 -67.86 -13.02
N ASP A 391 -23.63 -67.69 -13.00
CA ASP A 391 -24.66 -68.28 -12.11
C ASP A 391 -24.44 -68.44 -10.60
N LEU A 392 -25.42 -68.02 -9.79
CA LEU A 392 -26.54 -68.88 -9.33
C LEU A 392 -27.51 -68.14 -8.39
N GLN A 393 -28.79 -68.16 -8.78
CA GLN A 393 -30.02 -68.41 -8.00
C GLN A 393 -30.39 -67.58 -6.75
N GLY A 394 -31.66 -67.14 -6.72
CA GLY A 394 -32.44 -67.14 -5.47
C GLY A 394 -33.56 -66.10 -5.31
N ALA A 395 -34.73 -66.36 -5.93
CA ALA A 395 -36.12 -66.08 -5.52
C ALA A 395 -36.50 -64.99 -4.47
N GLY A 396 -37.61 -64.26 -4.77
CA GLY A 396 -38.69 -64.06 -3.78
C GLY A 396 -39.32 -62.67 -3.58
N SER A 397 -40.44 -62.43 -4.28
CA SER A 397 -41.75 -61.89 -3.83
C SER A 397 -41.95 -60.66 -2.89
N ARG A 398 -42.76 -59.70 -3.41
CA ARG A 398 -43.97 -59.01 -2.86
C ARG A 398 -43.88 -58.07 -1.62
N ASP A 399 -44.16 -56.76 -1.87
CA ASP A 399 -45.06 -55.75 -1.24
C ASP A 399 -45.66 -55.93 0.19
N PRO A 400 -46.28 -54.89 0.82
CA PRO A 400 -45.96 -53.45 0.93
C PRO A 400 -46.19 -52.92 2.39
N SER A 401 -45.85 -51.66 2.72
CA SER A 401 -46.59 -50.82 3.70
C SER A 401 -45.90 -49.49 4.03
N GLY A 402 -46.71 -48.46 4.31
CA GLY A 402 -46.34 -47.41 5.27
C GLY A 402 -46.32 -45.97 4.73
N ALA A 403 -47.46 -45.29 4.84
CA ALA A 403 -47.64 -43.86 4.60
C ALA A 403 -46.93 -42.96 5.65
N LYS A 404 -46.53 -41.73 5.25
CA LYS A 404 -46.92 -40.45 5.90
C LYS A 404 -46.26 -39.22 5.24
N ASP A 405 -47.02 -38.14 5.24
CA ASP A 405 -46.84 -36.86 4.54
C ASP A 405 -45.74 -35.91 5.06
N ALA A 406 -45.27 -35.10 4.08
CA ALA A 406 -44.84 -33.69 4.12
C ALA A 406 -43.41 -33.31 4.60
N PRO A 407 -42.81 -32.16 4.15
CA PRO A 407 -43.13 -31.30 2.99
C PRO A 407 -41.95 -31.08 2.01
N LYS A 408 -42.30 -30.51 0.85
CA LYS A 408 -41.43 -30.13 -0.28
C LYS A 408 -40.31 -29.14 0.09
N ALA A 409 -39.09 -29.44 -0.36
CA ALA A 409 -38.01 -28.47 -0.53
C ALA A 409 -38.13 -27.77 -1.91
N PRO A 410 -37.87 -26.46 -2.03
CA PRO A 410 -37.73 -25.80 -3.31
C PRO A 410 -36.25 -25.69 -3.73
N ARG A 411 -36.00 -26.07 -4.99
CA ARG A 411 -34.99 -25.54 -5.93
C ARG A 411 -33.53 -26.02 -5.76
N LEU A 412 -33.06 -26.74 -6.78
CA LEU A 412 -31.65 -26.79 -7.19
C LEU A 412 -31.57 -26.14 -8.57
N GLY A 413 -30.88 -25.02 -8.61
CA GLY A 413 -30.67 -24.21 -9.79
C GLY A 413 -29.96 -22.96 -9.34
N GLU A 414 -28.63 -23.07 -9.20
CA GLU A 414 -27.63 -22.04 -9.49
C GLU A 414 -26.26 -22.56 -9.03
N GLU A 415 -25.30 -22.43 -9.95
CA GLU A 415 -23.92 -22.88 -9.88
C GLU A 415 -23.16 -22.13 -8.76
N PRO A 416 -22.16 -22.75 -8.10
CA PRO A 416 -21.36 -22.04 -7.12
C PRO A 416 -20.48 -21.00 -7.82
N ALA A 417 -20.63 -19.75 -7.39
CA ALA A 417 -19.85 -18.60 -7.83
C ALA A 417 -18.35 -18.79 -7.57
N GLU A 418 -17.56 -18.27 -8.50
CA GLU A 418 -16.10 -18.29 -8.54
C GLU A 418 -15.50 -17.70 -7.26
N GLU A 419 -14.60 -18.47 -6.64
CA GLU A 419 -13.85 -18.12 -5.44
C GLU A 419 -12.81 -17.03 -5.79
N ASP A 420 -13.15 -15.79 -5.45
CA ASP A 420 -12.36 -14.60 -5.74
C ASP A 420 -11.11 -14.58 -4.85
N THR A 421 -9.93 -14.75 -5.46
CA THR A 421 -8.63 -14.59 -4.78
C THR A 421 -8.49 -13.13 -4.32
N LEU A 422 -8.95 -12.84 -3.11
CA LEU A 422 -8.88 -11.51 -2.49
C LEU A 422 -7.41 -11.11 -2.29
N MET A 423 -6.92 -10.28 -3.22
CA MET A 423 -5.69 -9.52 -3.03
C MET A 423 -5.89 -8.52 -1.89
N PRO A 424 -4.84 -8.23 -1.12
CA PRO A 424 -4.98 -7.33 -0.01
C PRO A 424 -5.00 -5.87 -0.54
N PRO A 425 -5.79 -4.97 0.06
CA PRO A 425 -6.14 -3.67 -0.50
C PRO A 425 -4.92 -2.77 -0.77
N THR A 426 -5.04 -1.95 -1.83
CA THR A 426 -4.12 -0.83 -2.09
C THR A 426 -3.97 0.02 -0.82
N PRO A 427 -2.75 0.48 -0.49
CA PRO A 427 -2.55 1.50 0.53
C PRO A 427 -3.57 2.64 0.39
N MET A 428 -4.50 2.73 1.35
CA MET A 428 -5.54 3.75 1.38
C MET A 428 -5.00 5.07 1.94
N ASN A 429 -3.95 5.62 1.32
CA ASN A 429 -3.56 7.03 1.52
C ASN A 429 -4.34 7.97 0.59
N SER A 430 -5.51 7.52 0.13
CA SER A 430 -6.33 8.17 -0.89
C SER A 430 -7.64 8.73 -0.33
N LEU A 431 -7.69 9.13 0.95
CA LEU A 431 -8.70 10.11 1.41
C LEU A 431 -8.35 11.54 0.97
N VAL A 432 -7.89 11.67 -0.26
CA VAL A 432 -8.14 12.80 -1.15
C VAL A 432 -8.30 12.17 -2.53
N ASP A 433 -9.47 12.32 -3.14
CA ASP A 433 -9.76 11.83 -4.50
C ASP A 433 -8.83 12.40 -5.57
N GLU A 434 -7.99 13.38 -5.23
CA GLU A 434 -6.87 13.86 -6.03
C GLU A 434 -5.60 13.94 -5.17
N CYS A 435 -4.49 13.39 -5.67
CA CYS A 435 -3.18 13.82 -5.20
C CYS A 435 -3.08 15.34 -5.47
N PRO A 436 -2.63 16.20 -4.54
CA PRO A 436 -2.46 17.63 -4.80
C PRO A 436 -1.52 17.94 -5.99
N LEU A 437 -0.77 16.95 -6.46
CA LEU A 437 0.09 17.02 -7.64
C LEU A 437 -0.59 16.59 -8.94
N HIS A 438 -1.84 16.12 -8.90
CA HIS A 438 -2.59 15.74 -10.10
C HIS A 438 -2.84 16.96 -11.02
N GLN A 439 -2.79 18.17 -10.46
CA GLN A 439 -2.91 19.45 -11.16
C GLN A 439 -1.61 20.29 -11.12
N GLY A 440 -0.50 19.75 -10.62
CA GLY A 440 0.72 20.49 -10.32
C GLY A 440 0.66 21.24 -8.98
N LEU A 441 1.81 21.75 -8.49
CA LEU A 441 1.84 22.59 -7.28
C LEU A 441 1.10 23.92 -7.55
N PRO A 442 0.41 24.50 -6.54
CA PRO A 442 -0.35 25.73 -6.71
C PRO A 442 0.53 26.84 -7.32
N GLY A 443 0.07 27.36 -8.46
CA GLY A 443 0.75 28.41 -9.20
C GLY A 443 0.68 29.72 -8.43
N VAL A 444 1.75 30.06 -7.71
CA VAL A 444 1.89 31.40 -7.15
C VAL A 444 2.50 32.28 -8.24
N SER A 445 1.71 33.13 -8.88
CA SER A 445 2.25 34.08 -9.85
C SER A 445 3.06 35.16 -9.11
N PRO A 446 4.15 35.69 -9.69
CA PRO A 446 4.89 36.81 -9.11
C PRO A 446 3.98 38.01 -8.77
N GLU A 447 2.94 38.22 -9.57
CA GLU A 447 1.92 39.25 -9.36
C GLU A 447 1.06 38.97 -8.12
N ALA A 448 0.71 37.70 -7.86
CA ALA A 448 -0.04 37.30 -6.68
C ALA A 448 0.79 37.43 -5.39
N ILE A 449 2.12 37.24 -5.48
CA ILE A 449 3.04 37.51 -4.38
C ILE A 449 3.14 39.02 -4.13
N PHE A 450 3.27 39.80 -5.19
CA PHE A 450 3.40 41.26 -5.10
C PHE A 450 2.13 41.92 -4.53
N GLU A 451 0.94 41.46 -4.95
CA GLU A 451 -0.33 41.90 -4.36
C GLU A 451 -0.46 41.53 -2.87
N ARG A 452 0.02 40.35 -2.49
CA ARG A 452 -0.09 39.87 -1.10
C ARG A 452 0.88 40.59 -0.17
N VAL A 453 2.09 40.90 -0.64
CA VAL A 453 3.06 41.74 0.08
C VAL A 453 2.54 43.16 0.24
N ASN A 454 1.92 43.74 -0.80
CA ASN A 454 1.32 45.07 -0.71
C ASN A 454 0.14 45.12 0.25
N ARG A 455 -0.72 44.09 0.29
CA ARG A 455 -1.81 43.98 1.28
C ARG A 455 -1.31 43.93 2.72
N ILE A 456 -0.23 43.18 2.97
CA ILE A 456 0.38 43.09 4.30
C ILE A 456 1.03 44.42 4.71
N ALA A 457 1.59 45.17 3.76
CA ALA A 457 2.16 46.49 4.01
C ALA A 457 1.07 47.54 4.31
N THR A 458 -0.10 47.47 3.67
CA THR A 458 -1.22 48.37 3.95
C THR A 458 -1.92 48.06 5.27
N ASP A 459 -2.09 46.79 5.64
CA ASP A 459 -2.71 46.42 6.92
C ASP A 459 -1.83 46.82 8.13
N ARG A 460 -0.50 46.74 8.01
CA ARG A 460 0.41 47.21 9.06
C ARG A 460 0.45 48.73 9.25
N SER A 461 -0.10 49.50 8.30
CA SER A 461 -0.17 50.96 8.40
C SER A 461 -1.41 51.48 9.14
N LEU A 462 -2.40 50.61 9.40
CA LEU A 462 -3.67 51.01 10.03
C LEU A 462 -3.76 50.66 11.54
N ASP A 463 -2.88 49.81 12.06
CA ASP A 463 -2.86 49.42 13.50
C ASP A 463 -1.96 50.33 14.37
N GLY A 464 -1.46 51.45 13.82
CA GLY A 464 -0.48 52.32 14.46
C GLY A 464 -1.01 53.60 15.12
N HIS A 465 -2.28 53.67 15.55
CA HIS A 465 -2.80 54.83 16.30
C HIS A 465 -3.30 54.43 17.69
N SER A 466 -2.41 54.60 18.67
CA SER A 466 -2.71 54.51 20.11
C SER A 466 -3.50 55.75 20.57
N PRO A 467 -4.52 55.63 21.44
CA PRO A 467 -5.24 56.79 21.95
C PRO A 467 -4.45 57.44 23.10
N GLU A 468 -3.93 58.64 22.88
CA GLU A 468 -3.42 59.50 23.95
C GLU A 468 -4.55 60.25 24.68
N LYS A 469 -4.31 60.42 25.98
CA LYS A 469 -5.18 60.99 27.03
C LYS A 469 -5.47 62.49 26.88
N LYS A 470 -6.61 62.88 27.47
CA LYS A 470 -6.99 64.13 28.21
C LYS A 470 -8.23 64.75 27.56
N LYS A 471 -9.34 65.00 28.26
CA LYS A 471 -9.51 65.66 29.56
C LYS A 471 -10.85 65.27 30.17
#